data_AF-M1CJL3-F1
#
_entry.id   AF-M1CJL3-F1
#
_cell.length_a   1.000
_cell.length_b   1.000
_cell.length_c   1.000
_cell.angle_alpha   90.00
_cell.angle_beta   90.00
_cell.angle_gamma   90.00
#
_symmetry.space_group_name_H-M   'P 1'
#
loop_
_entity.id
_entity.type
_entity.pdbx_description
1 polymer ?
#
loop_
_entity_poly.entity_id
_entity_poly.type
_entity_poly.pdbx_seq_one_letter_code
_entity_poly.pdbx_strand_id
1 'polypeptide(L)'
;MRKVLHVGPDACSVVSTLLKEEGTEAWGVEPYELDETDETCKSLVYKGIVRVADIKFPLPYRSNSFSLVIVSDAVDYLSPKYLNKTLPELARVAADGLIV
;
A
#
# COMPACT_ATOMS: atom_id res chain seq x y z
N MET A 1 -8.20 -7.75 14.95
CA MET A 1 -7.28 -7.96 13.81
C MET A 1 -6.92 -6.58 13.26
N ARG A 2 -5.64 -6.33 13.03
CA ARG A 2 -5.16 -5.06 12.44
C ARG A 2 -5.17 -5.20 10.93
N LYS A 3 -5.82 -4.27 10.24
CA LYS A 3 -5.83 -4.19 8.78
C LYS A 3 -4.79 -3.18 8.34
N VAL A 4 -3.73 -3.66 7.70
CA VAL A 4 -2.59 -2.83 7.31
C VAL A 4 -2.54 -2.70 5.79
N LEU A 5 -2.42 -1.46 5.32
CA LEU A 5 -2.10 -1.16 3.93
C LEU A 5 -0.68 -0.65 3.85
N HIS A 6 0.18 -1.30 3.07
CA HIS A 6 1.49 -0.78 2.72
C HIS A 6 1.47 -0.15 1.32
N VAL A 7 2.09 1.00 1.15
CA VAL A 7 2.20 1.72 -0.13
C VAL A 7 3.66 2.10 -0.38
N GLY A 8 4.31 1.50 -1.38
CA GLY A 8 5.73 1.76 -1.68
C GLY A 8 6.42 0.63 -2.44
N PRO A 9 7.66 0.85 -2.94
CA PRO A 9 8.45 -0.03 -3.81
C PRO A 9 8.69 -1.47 -3.29
N ASP A 10 8.43 -1.70 -1.99
CA ASP A 10 8.64 -2.98 -1.30
C ASP A 10 7.32 -3.60 -0.80
N ALA A 11 6.18 -3.23 -1.39
CA ALA A 11 4.88 -3.66 -0.88
C ALA A 11 4.73 -5.18 -0.83
N CYS A 12 5.25 -5.89 -1.83
CA CYS A 12 5.26 -7.36 -1.81
C CYS A 12 6.04 -7.95 -0.63
N SER A 13 7.25 -7.44 -0.37
CA SER A 13 8.12 -7.92 0.71
C SER A 13 7.52 -7.65 2.09
N VAL A 14 7.06 -6.42 2.31
CA VAL A 14 6.44 -6.01 3.58
C VAL A 14 5.15 -6.78 3.82
N VAL A 15 4.26 -6.90 2.83
CA VAL A 15 3.01 -7.67 2.96
C VAL A 15 3.28 -9.14 3.22
N SER A 16 4.24 -9.75 2.51
CA SER A 16 4.64 -11.15 2.74
C SER A 16 5.09 -11.41 4.19
N THR A 17 5.73 -10.41 4.80
CA THR A 17 6.15 -10.46 6.20
C THR A 17 4.96 -10.28 7.14
N LEU A 18 4.14 -9.26 6.93
CA LEU A 18 2.97 -8.96 7.77
C LEU A 18 1.93 -10.09 7.78
N LEU A 19 1.75 -10.79 6.66
CA LEU A 19 0.84 -11.94 6.57
C LEU A 19 1.24 -13.13 7.47
N LYS A 20 2.48 -13.15 7.97
CA LYS A 20 2.96 -14.17 8.92
C LYS A 20 2.71 -13.77 10.38
N GLU A 21 2.35 -12.51 10.64
CA GLU A 21 2.09 -12.03 11.99
C GLU A 21 0.67 -12.40 12.45
N GLU A 22 0.56 -12.93 13.67
CA GLU A 22 -0.74 -13.25 14.24
C GLU A 22 -1.59 -12.00 14.47
N GLY A 23 -2.84 -12.04 14.01
CA GLY A 23 -3.80 -10.96 14.20
C GLY A 23 -3.65 -9.79 13.22
N THR A 24 -2.83 -9.94 12.18
CA THR A 24 -2.66 -8.96 11.09
C THR A 24 -3.27 -9.45 9.79
N GLU A 25 -4.03 -8.59 9.13
CA GLU A 25 -4.42 -8.72 7.73
C GLU A 25 -3.70 -7.61 6.94
N ALA A 26 -3.06 -7.96 5.83
CA ALA A 26 -2.20 -7.04 5.09
C ALA A 26 -2.54 -6.96 3.60
N TRP A 27 -2.44 -5.75 3.05
CA TRP A 27 -2.59 -5.43 1.63
C TRP A 27 -1.46 -4.51 1.19
N GLY A 28 -1.13 -4.54 -0.11
CA GLY A 28 -0.08 -3.71 -0.67
C GLY A 28 -0.54 -2.91 -1.89
N VAL A 29 0.03 -1.72 -2.06
CA VAL A 29 0.01 -0.98 -3.30
C VAL A 29 1.46 -0.76 -3.74
N GLU A 30 1.78 -1.30 -4.90
CA GLU A 30 3.08 -1.20 -5.53
C GLU A 30 3.00 -0.11 -6.62
N PRO A 31 3.57 1.09 -6.39
CA PRO A 31 3.46 2.21 -7.33
C PRO A 31 4.32 2.05 -8.59
N TYR A 32 5.31 1.17 -8.55
CA TYR A 32 6.28 0.96 -9.63
C TYR A 32 6.09 -0.39 -10.31
N GLU A 33 6.84 -0.62 -11.39
CA GLU A 33 6.83 -1.91 -12.08
C GLU A 33 7.38 -3.03 -11.18
N LEU A 34 6.81 -4.22 -11.33
CA LEU A 34 7.21 -5.40 -10.60
C LEU A 34 8.55 -5.91 -11.12
N ASP A 35 9.40 -6.39 -10.22
CA ASP A 35 10.50 -7.25 -10.63
C ASP A 35 9.92 -8.58 -11.18
N GLU A 36 10.07 -8.79 -12.48
CA GLU A 36 9.59 -9.99 -13.16
C GLU A 36 10.27 -11.28 -12.69
N THR A 37 11.27 -11.22 -11.81
CA THR A 37 11.92 -12.40 -11.24
C THR A 37 11.38 -12.80 -9.86
N ASP A 38 10.56 -11.96 -9.21
CA ASP A 38 9.99 -12.27 -7.88
C ASP A 38 8.66 -13.05 -7.97
N GLU A 39 8.76 -14.37 -7.89
CA GLU A 39 7.60 -15.29 -7.88
C GLU A 39 6.65 -15.08 -6.67
N THR A 40 7.17 -14.64 -5.52
CA THR A 40 6.34 -14.34 -4.35
C THR A 40 5.47 -13.13 -4.62
N CYS A 41 6.09 -12.07 -5.16
CA CYS A 41 5.38 -10.85 -5.50
C CYS A 41 4.34 -11.09 -6.60
N LYS A 42 4.68 -11.84 -7.65
CA LYS A 42 3.71 -12.28 -8.67
C LYS A 42 2.52 -13.01 -8.06
N SER A 43 2.75 -13.93 -7.10
CA SER A 43 1.68 -14.64 -6.43
C SER A 43 0.76 -13.71 -5.64
N LEU A 44 1.32 -12.73 -4.91
CA LEU A 44 0.54 -11.75 -4.14
C LEU A 44 -0.29 -10.83 -5.03
N VAL A 45 0.27 -10.42 -6.18
CA VAL A 45 -0.43 -9.63 -7.19
C VAL A 45 -1.54 -10.43 -7.84
N TYR A 46 -1.26 -11.68 -8.25
CA TYR A 46 -2.25 -12.58 -8.83
C TYR A 46 -3.43 -12.84 -7.88
N LYS A 47 -3.16 -12.97 -6.58
CA LYS A 47 -4.19 -13.11 -5.54
C LYS A 47 -4.94 -11.81 -5.22
N GLY A 48 -4.51 -10.67 -5.78
CA GLY A 48 -5.09 -9.35 -5.54
C GLY A 48 -4.83 -8.79 -4.13
N ILE A 49 -3.88 -9.37 -3.40
CA ILE A 49 -3.45 -8.89 -2.07
C ILE A 49 -2.59 -7.64 -2.24
N VAL A 50 -1.69 -7.67 -3.22
CA VAL A 50 -0.93 -6.51 -3.68
C VAL A 50 -1.51 -6.02 -5.00
N ARG A 51 -1.63 -4.70 -5.16
CA ARG A 51 -2.08 -4.06 -6.40
C ARG A 51 -0.97 -3.19 -6.98
N VAL A 52 -0.66 -3.37 -8.26
CA VAL A 52 0.18 -2.42 -8.98
C VAL A 52 -0.70 -1.23 -9.38
N ALA A 53 -0.44 -0.05 -8.82
CA ALA A 53 -1.27 1.12 -9.06
C ALA A 53 -0.55 2.44 -8.82
N ASP A 54 -0.80 3.41 -9.69
CA ASP A 54 -0.28 4.76 -9.56
C ASP A 54 -1.01 5.53 -8.44
N ILE A 55 -0.28 5.85 -7.36
CA ILE A 55 -0.78 6.52 -6.15
C ILE A 55 -1.17 7.99 -6.36
N LYS A 56 -0.95 8.55 -7.55
CA LYS A 56 -1.50 9.88 -7.93
C LYS A 56 -3.01 9.82 -8.12
N PHE A 57 -3.59 8.62 -8.24
CA PHE A 57 -5.02 8.39 -8.42
C PHE A 57 -5.66 7.75 -7.18
N PRO A 58 -6.97 7.97 -6.97
CA PRO A 58 -7.67 7.40 -5.82
C PRO A 58 -7.56 5.88 -5.77
N LEU A 59 -7.31 5.35 -4.58
CA LEU A 59 -7.25 3.92 -4.34
C LEU A 59 -8.68 3.35 -4.29
N PRO A 60 -8.92 2.12 -4.79
CA PRO A 60 -10.25 1.52 -4.85
C PRO A 60 -10.74 0.98 -3.49
N TYR A 61 -10.43 1.69 -2.41
CA TYR A 61 -10.81 1.34 -1.05
C TYR A 61 -11.79 2.37 -0.48
N ARG A 62 -12.71 1.89 0.36
CA ARG A 62 -13.64 2.77 1.10
C ARG A 62 -12.88 3.55 2.17
N SER A 63 -13.45 4.64 2.65
CA SER A 63 -12.84 5.39 3.75
C SER A 63 -12.74 4.51 5.00
N ASN A 64 -11.68 4.69 5.80
CA ASN A 64 -11.43 3.94 7.04
C ASN A 64 -11.39 2.40 6.85
N SER A 65 -10.89 1.93 5.71
CA SER A 65 -10.81 0.48 5.43
C SER A 65 -9.67 -0.21 6.19
N PHE A 66 -8.62 0.53 6.54
CA PHE A 66 -7.40 0.02 7.17
C PHE A 66 -7.18 0.70 8.50
N SER A 67 -6.86 -0.06 9.54
CA SER A 67 -6.46 0.52 10.84
C SER A 67 -5.18 1.34 10.70
N LEU A 68 -4.23 0.86 9.88
CA LEU A 68 -2.94 1.51 9.66
C LEU A 68 -2.59 1.55 8.16
N VAL A 69 -2.17 2.71 7.69
CA VAL A 69 -1.57 2.89 6.37
C VAL A 69 -0.11 3.27 6.55
N ILE A 70 0.79 2.52 5.92
CA ILE A 70 2.24 2.74 5.94
C ILE A 70 2.65 3.12 4.52
N VAL A 71 3.33 4.24 4.38
CA VAL A 71 3.83 4.75 3.11
C VAL A 71 5.34 4.82 3.19
N SER A 72 6.06 4.14 2.31
CA SER A 72 7.53 4.09 2.29
C SER A 72 8.03 4.45 0.90
N ASP A 73 8.95 5.41 0.82
CA ASP A 73 9.65 5.82 -0.42
C ASP A 73 8.73 6.03 -1.66
N ALA A 74 7.48 6.44 -1.43
CA ALA A 74 6.46 6.53 -2.47
C ALA A 74 6.07 7.99 -2.77
N VAL A 75 6.01 8.83 -1.75
CA VAL A 75 5.51 10.22 -1.88
C VAL A 75 6.59 11.25 -2.19
N ASP A 76 7.86 10.93 -1.92
CA ASP A 76 8.99 11.87 -2.07
C ASP A 76 9.24 12.27 -3.53
N TYR A 77 8.81 11.41 -4.47
CA TYR A 77 8.91 11.66 -5.90
C TYR A 77 7.71 12.42 -6.48
N LEU A 78 6.68 12.69 -5.68
CA LEU A 78 5.49 13.40 -6.13
C LEU A 78 5.73 14.91 -6.19
N SER A 79 5.29 15.54 -7.29
CA SER A 79 5.27 17.00 -7.35
C SER A 79 4.29 17.57 -6.30
N PRO A 80 4.45 18.83 -5.85
CA PRO A 80 3.55 19.43 -4.86
C PRO A 80 2.07 19.34 -5.22
N LYS A 81 1.75 19.38 -6.52
CA LYS A 81 0.38 19.22 -7.04
C LYS A 81 -0.21 17.84 -6.73
N TYR A 82 0.58 16.78 -6.86
CA TYR A 82 0.13 15.41 -6.62
C TYR A 82 0.20 15.07 -5.14
N LEU A 83 1.23 15.52 -4.43
CA LEU A 83 1.35 15.33 -2.99
C LEU A 83 0.10 15.85 -2.24
N ASN A 84 -0.36 17.05 -2.60
CA ASN A 84 -1.56 17.67 -2.03
C ASN A 84 -2.86 16.89 -2.31
N LYS A 85 -2.87 15.96 -3.27
CA LYS A 85 -4.02 15.08 -3.57
C LYS A 85 -3.85 13.69 -2.96
N THR A 86 -2.64 13.15 -3.02
CA THR A 86 -2.32 11.79 -2.58
C THR A 86 -2.34 11.67 -1.05
N LEU A 87 -1.82 12.65 -0.30
CA LEU A 87 -1.84 12.58 1.17
C LEU A 87 -3.26 12.54 1.76
N PRO A 88 -4.21 13.42 1.35
CA PRO A 88 -5.60 13.31 1.78
C PRO A 88 -6.24 11.97 1.41
N GLU A 89 -5.86 11.39 0.27
CA GLU A 89 -6.39 10.10 -0.16
C GLU A 89 -5.88 8.93 0.70
N LEU A 90 -4.59 8.93 1.02
CA LEU A 90 -3.99 7.95 1.94
C LEU A 90 -4.59 8.09 3.35
N ALA A 91 -4.81 9.33 3.80
CA ALA A 91 -5.48 9.60 5.06
C ALA A 91 -6.95 9.15 5.06
N ARG A 92 -7.67 9.28 3.93
CA ARG A 92 -9.07 8.86 3.82
C ARG A 92 -9.25 7.36 4.08
N VAL A 93 -8.32 6.54 3.59
CA VAL A 93 -8.41 5.08 3.72
C VAL A 93 -7.91 4.55 5.07
N ALA A 94 -7.14 5.36 5.81
CA ALA A 94 -6.70 5.09 7.18
C ALA A 94 -7.80 5.39 8.21
N ALA A 95 -8.00 4.50 9.17
CA ALA A 95 -8.95 4.66 10.26
C ALA A 95 -8.28 5.19 11.54
N ASP A 96 -7.13 4.61 11.92
CA ASP A 96 -6.48 4.92 13.20
C ASP A 96 -5.14 5.66 13.01
N GLY A 97 -4.40 5.33 11.95
CA GLY A 97 -3.08 5.93 11.71
C GLY A 97 -2.63 5.89 10.26
N LEU A 98 -1.91 6.95 9.88
CA LEU A 98 -1.14 7.07 8.64
C LEU A 98 0.31 7.38 9.03
N ILE A 99 1.24 6.58 8.52
CA ILE A 99 2.68 6.78 8.66
C ILE A 99 3.24 7.03 7.26
N VAL A 100 4.02 8.10 7.12
CA VAL A 100 4.67 8.55 5.88
C VAL A 100 6.14 8.78 6.16
#